data_AF-A0AA89B8F6-F1
#
_entry.id   AF-A0AA89B8F6-F1
#
_cell.length_a   1.000
_cell.length_b   1.000
_cell.length_c   1.000
_cell.angle_alpha   90.00
_cell.angle_beta   90.00
_cell.angle_gamma   90.00
#
_symmetry.space_group_name_H-M   'P 1'
#
loop_
_entity.id
_entity.type
_entity.pdbx_description
1 polymer ?
#
loop_
_entity_poly.entity_id
_entity_poly.type
_entity_poly.pdbx_seq_one_letter_code
_entity_poly.pdbx_strand_id
1 'polypeptide(L)'
;MLLLVFLKGTNCILTSNFWHLYPRVLTLSVSSPTTNPTRSTDMRNIGRMGIHYMNRLHAANVPVDLIAKGQKRVIEASLTLIRERAKLKGELVRALGGAVASSSLLGVPLGHNSSFLQGPAFAPPRIREAIWCGSTNATTEEGKELNDPRVLTDVGDVPVQELRDCGVDDDRLMHIISESVKLVMEEDPLRPLVLGGDHSISFPVVRAVSEKLGGPVDILHLDAHPDIYHAFEGNKYSHASSFARIMEGGYARRLLQVMLFSIRLLLIL
;
A
#
# COMPACT_ATOMS: atom_id res chain seq x y z
N MET A 1 0.79 -4.22 7.52
CA MET A 1 1.77 -3.29 8.12
C MET A 1 1.22 -1.88 7.98
N LEU A 2 1.40 -1.02 8.99
CA LEU A 2 0.84 0.34 9.04
C LEU A 2 1.98 1.37 8.93
N LEU A 3 2.06 2.11 7.83
CA LEU A 3 2.97 3.26 7.72
C LEU A 3 2.23 4.51 8.24
N LEU A 4 2.72 5.09 9.34
CA LEU A 4 2.24 6.37 9.87
C LEU A 4 3.17 7.50 9.40
N VAL A 5 2.70 8.29 8.44
CA VAL A 5 3.40 9.52 8.02
C VAL A 5 2.95 10.67 8.92
N PHE A 6 3.88 11.26 9.67
CA PHE A 6 3.58 12.36 10.59
C PHE A 6 3.70 13.69 9.86
N LEU A 7 2.58 14.43 9.83
CA LEU A 7 2.51 15.77 9.25
C LEU A 7 2.88 16.81 10.31
N LYS A 8 3.70 17.78 9.93
CA LYS A 8 4.07 18.91 10.79
C LYS A 8 2.81 19.75 11.07
N GLY A 9 2.31 19.76 12.31
CA GLY A 9 1.20 20.61 12.76
C GLY A 9 -0.01 19.90 13.38
N THR A 10 -0.04 18.58 13.42
CA THR A 10 -1.08 17.83 14.16
C THR A 10 -0.49 17.23 15.43
N ASN A 11 -0.91 17.74 16.60
CA ASN A 11 -0.66 17.09 17.88
C ASN A 11 -1.43 15.76 17.91
N CYS A 12 -0.73 14.65 17.72
CA CYS A 12 -1.23 13.35 18.14
C CYS A 12 -0.57 13.01 19.48
N ILE A 13 -1.38 13.03 20.54
CA ILE A 13 -0.99 12.60 21.88
C ILE A 13 -1.08 11.08 21.88
N LEU A 14 0.04 10.39 22.06
CA LEU A 14 0.06 8.97 22.40
C LEU A 14 0.51 8.86 23.86
N THR A 15 -0.44 8.62 24.76
CA THR A 15 -0.12 8.28 26.15
C THR A 15 0.33 6.83 26.23
N SER A 16 1.55 6.64 26.71
CA SER A 16 2.12 5.34 27.05
C SER A 16 1.36 4.70 28.21
N ASN A 17 0.97 3.43 28.10
CA ASN A 17 1.00 2.53 29.25
C ASN A 17 1.36 1.10 28.84
N PHE A 18 2.29 0.56 29.63
CA PHE A 18 3.02 -0.69 29.52
C PHE A 18 2.12 -1.93 29.51
N TRP A 19 2.55 -2.98 28.79
CA TRP A 19 2.12 -4.36 29.02
C TRP A 19 3.28 -5.23 29.51
N HIS A 20 3.19 -5.68 30.77
CA HIS A 20 3.78 -6.92 31.25
C HIS A 20 2.73 -8.03 31.07
N LEU A 21 3.09 -9.16 30.43
CA LEU A 21 2.93 -10.55 30.93
C LEU A 21 3.09 -11.59 29.79
N TYR A 22 4.13 -12.41 29.96
CA TYR A 22 4.47 -13.79 29.50
C TYR A 22 3.85 -14.45 28.23
N PRO A 23 4.67 -15.20 27.46
CA PRO A 23 4.22 -16.00 26.32
C PRO A 23 3.83 -17.44 26.75
N ARG A 24 2.81 -18.03 26.12
CA ARG A 24 2.68 -19.49 26.02
C ARG A 24 2.51 -19.88 24.56
N VAL A 25 3.50 -20.63 24.09
CA VAL A 25 3.54 -21.35 22.82
C VAL A 25 2.58 -22.53 22.91
N LEU A 26 1.69 -22.68 21.93
CA LEU A 26 0.94 -23.92 21.71
C LEU A 26 1.20 -24.42 20.29
N THR A 27 2.04 -25.43 20.18
CA THR A 27 2.25 -26.23 18.97
C THR A 27 1.09 -27.21 18.78
N LEU A 28 0.37 -27.10 17.67
CA LEU A 28 -0.59 -28.12 17.22
C LEU A 28 -0.04 -28.81 15.97
N SER A 29 0.26 -30.10 16.12
CA SER A 29 0.58 -31.04 15.05
C SER A 29 -0.73 -31.49 14.40
N VAL A 30 -0.85 -31.33 13.08
CA VAL A 30 -1.93 -31.94 12.30
C VAL A 30 -1.32 -32.86 11.23
N SER A 31 -1.67 -34.13 11.34
CA SER A 31 -1.31 -35.23 10.44
C SER A 31 -2.03 -35.14 9.09
N SER A 32 -1.31 -35.42 8.02
CA SER A 32 -1.76 -35.50 6.62
C SER A 32 -2.56 -36.77 6.30
N PRO A 33 -3.50 -36.71 5.34
CA PRO A 33 -3.79 -37.83 4.46
C PRO A 33 -3.38 -37.54 3.00
N THR A 34 -2.79 -38.55 2.38
CA THR A 34 -2.37 -38.64 0.97
C THR A 34 -3.54 -38.99 0.05
N THR A 35 -3.69 -38.31 -1.10
CA THR A 35 -3.98 -38.92 -2.43
C THR A 35 -3.96 -37.89 -3.59
N ASN A 36 -2.91 -38.00 -4.44
CA ASN A 36 -2.81 -37.98 -5.93
C ASN A 36 -3.55 -36.95 -6.85
N PRO A 37 -3.06 -36.71 -8.09
CA PRO A 37 -2.68 -35.36 -8.52
C PRO A 37 -3.40 -34.94 -9.80
N THR A 38 -3.94 -33.73 -9.89
CA THR A 38 -4.09 -33.04 -11.19
C THR A 38 -4.36 -31.55 -10.99
N ARG A 39 -3.66 -30.74 -11.80
CA ARG A 39 -3.72 -29.28 -11.91
C ARG A 39 -3.22 -28.49 -10.69
N SER A 40 -1.88 -28.45 -10.56
CA SER A 40 -1.22 -27.29 -9.96
C SER A 40 -1.42 -26.07 -10.88
N THR A 41 -2.40 -25.23 -10.57
CA THR A 41 -2.37 -23.82 -10.98
C THR A 41 -1.21 -23.19 -10.21
N ASP A 42 -0.03 -23.20 -10.83
CA ASP A 42 1.20 -22.64 -10.28
C ASP A 42 1.02 -21.14 -10.01
N MET A 43 0.75 -20.79 -8.75
CA MET A 43 0.56 -19.40 -8.29
C MET A 43 1.81 -18.53 -8.47
N ARG A 44 2.96 -19.12 -8.84
CA ARG A 44 4.18 -18.39 -9.24
C ARG A 44 4.06 -17.67 -10.58
N ASN A 45 3.02 -17.96 -11.37
CA ASN A 45 2.88 -17.40 -12.72
C ASN A 45 2.19 -16.04 -12.79
N ILE A 46 1.49 -15.59 -11.73
CA ILE A 46 0.71 -14.35 -11.81
C ILE A 46 1.61 -13.13 -12.08
N GLY A 47 2.80 -13.09 -11.50
CA GLY A 47 3.80 -12.05 -11.79
C GLY A 47 4.50 -12.16 -13.15
N ARG A 48 4.56 -13.36 -13.74
CA ARG A 48 5.18 -13.60 -15.06
C ARG A 48 4.19 -13.54 -16.23
N MET A 49 2.88 -13.59 -15.96
CA MET A 49 1.85 -13.59 -17.00
C MET A 49 1.90 -12.33 -17.86
N GLY A 50 2.07 -11.14 -17.26
CA GLY A 50 2.17 -9.88 -18.01
C GLY A 50 3.38 -9.83 -18.95
N ILE A 51 4.56 -10.23 -18.48
CA ILE A 51 5.80 -10.28 -19.29
C ILE A 51 5.67 -11.32 -20.41
N HIS A 52 5.14 -12.51 -20.10
CA HIS A 52 4.99 -13.57 -21.10
C HIS A 52 3.89 -13.25 -22.13
N TYR A 53 2.83 -12.55 -21.73
CA TYR A 53 1.78 -12.05 -22.60
C TYR A 53 2.30 -10.94 -23.53
N MET A 54 3.03 -9.96 -23.00
CA MET A 54 3.67 -8.91 -23.81
C MET A 54 4.68 -9.48 -24.80
N ASN A 55 5.49 -10.46 -24.39
CA ASN A 55 6.40 -11.16 -25.31
C ASN A 55 5.65 -11.89 -26.43
N ARG A 56 4.46 -12.44 -26.15
CA ARG A 56 3.59 -13.03 -27.19
C ARG A 56 2.99 -11.96 -28.12
N LEU A 57 2.57 -10.81 -27.60
CA LEU A 57 2.06 -9.71 -28.41
C LEU A 57 3.13 -9.15 -29.35
N HIS A 58 4.36 -9.01 -28.84
CA HIS A 58 5.52 -8.65 -29.67
C HIS A 58 5.82 -9.71 -30.73
N ALA A 59 5.81 -11.00 -30.37
CA ALA A 59 6.00 -12.08 -31.34
C ALA A 59 4.88 -12.16 -32.40
N ALA A 60 3.68 -11.67 -32.07
CA ALA A 60 2.53 -11.60 -32.96
C ALA A 60 2.44 -10.29 -33.79
N ASN A 61 3.47 -9.43 -33.74
CA ASN A 61 3.49 -8.12 -34.43
C ASN A 61 2.27 -7.23 -34.13
N VAL A 62 1.74 -7.30 -32.90
CA VAL A 62 0.65 -6.40 -32.48
C VAL A 62 1.17 -4.96 -32.48
N PRO A 63 0.45 -3.99 -33.07
CA PRO A 63 0.89 -2.60 -33.11
C PRO A 63 1.10 -2.03 -31.70
N VAL A 64 2.28 -1.48 -31.44
CA VAL A 64 2.64 -0.89 -30.14
C VAL A 64 1.66 0.23 -29.75
N ASP A 65 1.19 1.00 -30.75
CA ASP A 65 0.20 2.07 -30.55
C ASP A 65 -1.13 1.56 -30.00
N LEU A 66 -1.54 0.34 -30.37
CA LEU A 66 -2.78 -0.26 -29.88
C LEU A 66 -2.65 -0.55 -28.38
N ILE A 67 -1.52 -1.12 -27.96
CA ILE A 67 -1.23 -1.44 -26.56
C ILE A 67 -1.13 -0.15 -25.75
N ALA A 68 -0.38 0.84 -26.24
CA ALA A 68 -0.23 2.14 -25.56
C ALA A 68 -1.56 2.87 -25.37
N LYS A 69 -2.45 2.86 -26.38
CA LYS A 69 -3.81 3.40 -26.27
C LYS A 69 -4.65 2.63 -25.26
N GLY A 70 -4.56 1.30 -25.26
CA GLY A 70 -5.23 0.43 -24.28
C GLY A 70 -4.80 0.75 -22.85
N GLN A 71 -3.49 0.75 -22.59
CA GLN A 71 -2.91 1.11 -21.29
C GLN A 71 -3.39 2.48 -20.82
N LYS A 72 -3.35 3.51 -21.70
CA LYS A 72 -3.81 4.86 -21.35
C LYS A 72 -5.25 4.85 -20.87
N ARG A 73 -6.16 4.16 -21.58
CA ARG A 73 -7.58 4.08 -21.21
C ARG A 73 -7.81 3.34 -19.90
N VAL A 74 -7.09 2.25 -19.66
CA VAL A 74 -7.18 1.50 -18.40
C VAL A 74 -6.69 2.37 -17.23
N ILE A 75 -5.58 3.06 -17.39
CA ILE A 75 -5.03 3.98 -16.38
C ILE A 75 -6.02 5.11 -16.10
N GLU A 76 -6.57 5.74 -17.13
CA GLU A 76 -7.53 6.83 -16.99
C GLU A 76 -8.81 6.38 -16.26
N ALA A 77 -9.35 5.22 -16.60
CA ALA A 77 -10.50 4.64 -15.90
C ALA A 77 -10.18 4.34 -14.43
N SER A 78 -8.98 3.80 -14.17
CA SER A 78 -8.49 3.48 -12.83
C SER A 78 -8.42 4.72 -11.93
N LEU A 79 -7.80 5.78 -12.44
CA LEU A 79 -7.70 7.06 -11.73
C LEU A 79 -9.07 7.74 -11.57
N THR A 80 -9.95 7.60 -12.56
CA THR A 80 -11.31 8.16 -12.50
C THR A 80 -12.13 7.51 -11.40
N LEU A 81 -12.03 6.19 -11.21
CA LEU A 81 -12.73 5.51 -10.12
C LEU A 81 -12.34 6.06 -8.74
N ILE A 82 -11.05 6.29 -8.52
CA ILE A 82 -10.54 6.88 -7.27
C ILE A 82 -10.98 8.34 -7.16
N ARG A 83 -10.88 9.13 -8.23
CA ARG A 83 -11.28 10.55 -8.25
C ARG A 83 -12.74 10.74 -7.88
N GLU A 84 -13.65 10.02 -8.55
CA GLU A 84 -15.09 10.19 -8.32
C GLU A 84 -15.49 9.72 -6.91
N ARG A 85 -14.86 8.65 -6.40
CA ARG A 85 -15.07 8.24 -5.00
C ARG A 85 -14.52 9.27 -4.01
N ALA A 86 -13.30 9.75 -4.21
CA ALA A 86 -12.69 10.77 -3.36
C ALA A 86 -13.57 12.04 -3.32
N LYS A 87 -14.03 12.50 -4.48
CA LYS A 87 -14.92 13.66 -4.61
C LYS A 87 -16.21 13.49 -3.82
N LEU A 88 -16.90 12.36 -3.99
CA LEU A 88 -18.12 12.07 -3.23
C LEU A 88 -17.88 12.08 -1.71
N LYS A 89 -16.77 11.48 -1.24
CA LYS A 89 -16.42 11.47 0.18
C LYS A 89 -16.04 12.84 0.69
N GLY A 90 -15.28 13.62 -0.07
CA GLY A 90 -14.92 15.01 0.25
C GLY A 90 -16.16 15.89 0.39
N GLU A 91 -17.09 15.82 -0.58
CA GLU A 91 -18.36 16.56 -0.53
C GLU A 91 -19.19 16.18 0.71
N LEU A 92 -19.29 14.89 1.05
CA LEU A 92 -19.99 14.42 2.24
C LEU A 92 -19.38 14.98 3.52
N VAL A 93 -18.05 14.91 3.67
CA VAL A 93 -17.35 15.41 4.86
C VAL A 93 -17.49 16.93 4.99
N ARG A 94 -17.37 17.67 3.89
CA ARG A 94 -17.56 19.13 3.88
C ARG A 94 -19.01 19.52 4.23
N ALA A 95 -20.00 18.78 3.74
CA ALA A 95 -21.40 19.02 4.05
C ALA A 95 -21.74 18.79 5.52
N LEU A 96 -21.10 17.81 6.18
CA LEU A 96 -21.25 17.57 7.62
C LEU A 96 -20.57 18.64 8.49
N GLY A 97 -19.54 19.33 7.96
CA GLY A 97 -18.82 20.39 8.63
C GLY A 97 -18.01 19.95 9.87
N GLY A 98 -17.18 20.85 10.38
CA GLY A 98 -16.42 20.67 11.63
C GLY A 98 -15.16 19.81 11.54
N ALA A 99 -14.92 19.11 10.43
CA ALA A 99 -13.70 18.34 10.21
C ALA A 99 -12.58 19.20 9.61
N VAL A 100 -11.40 19.18 10.23
CA VAL A 100 -10.17 19.80 9.70
C VAL A 100 -9.28 18.78 8.99
N ALA A 101 -9.46 17.49 9.32
CA ALA A 101 -8.84 16.35 8.66
C ALA A 101 -9.77 15.14 8.82
N SER A 102 -9.96 14.36 7.77
CA SER A 102 -10.66 13.06 7.81
C SER A 102 -9.78 11.97 7.19
N SER A 103 -9.66 10.83 7.87
CA SER A 103 -8.88 9.71 7.35
C SER A 103 -9.64 9.04 6.22
N SER A 104 -9.00 8.83 5.08
CA SER A 104 -9.62 8.14 3.94
C SER A 104 -8.80 6.93 3.51
N LEU A 105 -9.40 5.74 3.60
CA LEU A 105 -8.79 4.48 3.18
C LEU A 105 -8.54 4.48 1.67
N LEU A 106 -7.32 4.14 1.26
CA LEU A 106 -6.96 3.85 -0.13
C LEU A 106 -6.19 2.53 -0.15
N GLY A 107 -6.75 1.49 -0.76
CA GLY A 107 -6.04 0.22 -0.86
C GLY A 107 -5.15 0.12 -2.09
N VAL A 108 -3.98 -0.50 -1.92
CA VAL A 108 -3.01 -0.75 -2.99
C VAL A 108 -2.67 -2.24 -2.97
N PRO A 109 -3.48 -3.12 -3.61
CA PRO A 109 -3.33 -4.58 -3.57
C PRO A 109 -2.14 -5.07 -4.43
N LEU A 110 -0.91 -4.71 -4.03
CA LEU A 110 0.34 -5.00 -4.74
C LEU A 110 1.22 -5.92 -3.90
N GLY A 111 1.61 -7.08 -4.42
CA GLY A 111 2.46 -8.04 -3.70
C GLY A 111 3.66 -8.56 -4.49
N HIS A 112 3.86 -8.13 -5.74
CA HIS A 112 4.88 -8.73 -6.61
C HIS A 112 6.30 -8.26 -6.33
N ASN A 113 6.48 -7.24 -5.48
CA ASN A 113 7.79 -6.75 -5.03
C ASN A 113 8.25 -7.43 -3.73
N SER A 114 7.47 -8.39 -3.22
CA SER A 114 7.82 -9.22 -2.07
C SER A 114 8.89 -10.25 -2.42
N SER A 115 9.90 -10.38 -1.56
CA SER A 115 11.01 -11.34 -1.74
C SER A 115 10.64 -12.80 -1.46
N PHE A 116 9.61 -13.06 -0.64
CA PHE A 116 9.23 -14.42 -0.24
C PHE A 116 7.81 -14.82 -0.68
N LEU A 117 6.78 -14.11 -0.20
CA LEU A 117 5.37 -14.42 -0.50
C LEU A 117 4.61 -13.16 -0.94
N GLN A 118 3.77 -13.31 -1.97
CA GLN A 118 2.97 -12.21 -2.55
C GLN A 118 1.57 -12.08 -1.92
N GLY A 119 1.31 -12.81 -0.82
CA GLY A 119 0.06 -12.80 -0.08
C GLY A 119 -0.47 -11.40 0.33
N PRO A 120 0.39 -10.39 0.61
CA PRO A 120 -0.09 -9.05 0.93
C PRO A 120 -1.00 -8.42 -0.13
N ALA A 121 -0.92 -8.82 -1.41
CA ALA A 121 -1.83 -8.34 -2.45
C ALA A 121 -3.32 -8.54 -2.12
N PHE A 122 -3.65 -9.51 -1.26
CA PHE A 122 -5.03 -9.81 -0.84
C PHE A 122 -5.46 -9.11 0.46
N ALA A 123 -4.59 -8.30 1.05
CA ALA A 123 -4.82 -7.71 2.38
C ALA A 123 -5.90 -6.60 2.41
N PRO A 124 -5.99 -5.65 1.46
CA PRO A 124 -6.91 -4.51 1.60
C PRO A 124 -8.37 -4.89 1.82
N PRO A 125 -8.97 -5.86 1.09
CA PRO A 125 -10.34 -6.29 1.34
C PRO A 125 -10.54 -6.94 2.73
N ARG A 126 -9.56 -7.73 3.18
CA ARG A 126 -9.63 -8.44 4.48
C ARG A 126 -9.49 -7.49 5.67
N ILE A 127 -8.69 -6.44 5.52
CA ILE A 127 -8.58 -5.39 6.54
C ILE A 127 -9.93 -4.67 6.68
N ARG A 128 -10.61 -4.34 5.58
CA ARG A 128 -11.95 -3.72 5.62
C ARG A 128 -12.99 -4.62 6.26
N GLU A 129 -12.99 -5.91 5.92
CA GLU A 129 -13.87 -6.91 6.56
C GLU A 129 -13.68 -6.93 8.07
N ALA A 130 -12.43 -6.85 8.55
CA ALA A 130 -12.12 -6.82 9.97
C ALA A 130 -12.55 -5.50 10.65
N ILE A 131 -12.38 -4.34 9.99
CA ILE A 131 -12.81 -3.03 10.52
C ILE A 131 -14.33 -3.02 10.79
N TRP A 132 -15.13 -3.64 9.92
CA TRP A 132 -16.59 -3.65 10.00
C TRP A 132 -17.17 -4.98 10.51
N CYS A 133 -16.36 -5.76 11.23
CA CYS A 133 -16.79 -7.05 11.74
C CYS A 133 -17.86 -6.88 12.83
N GLY A 134 -18.96 -7.64 12.74
CA GLY A 134 -20.06 -7.59 13.71
C GLY A 134 -19.69 -8.04 15.14
N SER A 135 -18.48 -8.56 15.36
CA SER A 135 -17.95 -8.86 16.70
C SER A 135 -17.39 -7.62 17.41
N THR A 136 -17.14 -6.53 16.68
CA THR A 136 -16.57 -5.28 17.19
C THR A 136 -17.63 -4.18 17.20
N ASN A 137 -17.42 -3.16 18.03
CA ASN A 137 -18.17 -1.91 17.92
C ASN A 137 -17.43 -0.93 17.00
N ALA A 138 -18.08 0.18 16.65
CA ALA A 138 -17.52 1.18 15.75
C ALA A 138 -16.78 2.32 16.48
N THR A 139 -16.45 2.15 17.77
CA THR A 139 -15.76 3.19 18.55
C THR A 139 -14.28 2.86 18.70
N THR A 140 -13.40 3.81 18.40
CA THR A 140 -11.98 3.67 18.70
C THR A 140 -11.72 3.68 20.22
N GLU A 141 -10.53 3.28 20.66
CA GLU A 141 -10.15 3.31 22.09
C GLU A 141 -10.28 4.70 22.73
N GLU A 142 -10.06 5.77 21.97
CA GLU A 142 -10.23 7.17 22.41
C GLU A 142 -11.66 7.69 22.25
N GLY A 143 -12.60 6.84 21.82
CA GLY A 143 -14.02 7.19 21.72
C GLY A 143 -14.44 7.91 20.43
N LYS A 144 -13.67 7.82 19.34
CA LYS A 144 -14.11 8.33 18.02
C LYS A 144 -15.02 7.32 17.32
N GLU A 145 -16.10 7.80 16.73
CA GLU A 145 -17.08 6.98 16.02
C GLU A 145 -16.65 6.75 14.55
N LEU A 146 -16.38 5.51 14.18
CA LEU A 146 -15.92 5.13 12.84
C LEU A 146 -17.04 5.25 11.78
N ASN A 147 -18.32 5.13 12.17
CA ASN A 147 -19.43 5.35 11.24
C ASN A 147 -19.60 6.82 10.83
N ASP A 148 -18.92 7.75 11.51
CA ASP A 148 -18.90 9.16 11.13
C ASP A 148 -17.91 9.38 9.96
N PRO A 149 -18.38 9.84 8.79
CA PRO A 149 -17.50 10.13 7.65
C PRO A 149 -16.41 11.17 7.95
N ARG A 150 -16.58 12.00 8.97
CA ARG A 150 -15.56 12.96 9.42
C ARG A 150 -14.38 12.27 10.09
N VAL A 151 -14.56 11.04 10.58
CA VAL A 151 -13.52 10.22 11.22
C VAL A 151 -12.86 9.29 10.20
N LEU A 152 -13.67 8.54 9.44
CA LEU A 152 -13.18 7.55 8.49
C LEU A 152 -14.05 7.49 7.22
N THR A 153 -13.41 7.60 6.06
CA THR A 153 -13.99 7.30 4.74
C THR A 153 -13.17 6.24 4.00
N ASP A 154 -13.67 5.76 2.87
CA ASP A 154 -12.99 4.79 2.03
C ASP A 154 -13.21 5.14 0.55
N VAL A 155 -12.11 5.25 -0.21
CA VAL A 155 -12.11 5.52 -1.65
C VAL A 155 -11.90 4.26 -2.48
N GLY A 156 -11.75 3.10 -1.85
CA GLY A 156 -11.57 1.81 -2.51
C GLY A 156 -10.12 1.49 -2.82
N ASP A 157 -9.93 0.65 -3.85
CA ASP A 157 -8.63 0.07 -4.19
C ASP A 157 -8.17 0.56 -5.56
N VAL A 158 -6.88 0.82 -5.68
CA VAL A 158 -6.22 0.97 -6.99
C VAL A 158 -6.30 -0.40 -7.70
N PRO A 159 -6.78 -0.46 -8.97
CA PRO A 159 -6.89 -1.71 -9.73
C PRO A 159 -5.51 -2.17 -10.24
N VAL A 160 -4.65 -2.57 -9.30
CA VAL A 160 -3.24 -2.90 -9.55
C VAL A 160 -3.10 -4.10 -10.49
N GLN A 161 -3.97 -5.11 -10.37
CA GLN A 161 -3.85 -6.33 -11.17
C GLN A 161 -4.22 -6.07 -12.63
N GLU A 162 -5.24 -5.24 -12.87
CA GLU A 162 -5.69 -4.81 -14.18
C GLU A 162 -4.63 -3.95 -14.89
N LEU A 163 -3.98 -3.06 -14.14
CA LEU A 163 -2.88 -2.24 -14.65
C LEU A 163 -1.69 -3.11 -15.08
N ARG A 164 -1.34 -4.12 -14.28
CA ARG A 164 -0.25 -5.04 -14.61
C ARG A 164 -0.59 -5.97 -15.78
N ASP A 165 -1.84 -6.43 -15.86
CA ASP A 165 -2.31 -7.29 -16.96
C ASP A 165 -2.22 -6.60 -18.32
N CYS A 166 -2.50 -5.29 -18.38
CA CYS A 166 -2.32 -4.51 -19.61
C CYS A 166 -0.85 -4.12 -19.92
N GLY A 167 0.11 -4.68 -19.18
CA GLY A 167 1.55 -4.56 -19.45
C GLY A 167 2.16 -3.23 -19.04
N VAL A 168 1.57 -2.54 -18.05
CA VAL A 168 2.19 -1.35 -17.45
C VAL A 168 3.41 -1.76 -16.65
N ASP A 169 4.55 -1.09 -16.89
CA ASP A 169 5.79 -1.30 -16.14
C ASP A 169 5.71 -0.76 -14.71
N ASP A 170 6.66 -1.16 -13.87
CA ASP A 170 6.67 -0.77 -12.45
C ASP A 170 6.89 0.73 -12.24
N ASP A 171 7.67 1.42 -13.08
CA ASP A 171 7.90 2.86 -12.95
C ASP A 171 6.56 3.61 -13.09
N ARG A 172 5.79 3.25 -14.11
CA ARG A 172 4.48 3.82 -14.40
C ARG A 172 3.42 3.37 -13.39
N LEU A 173 3.45 2.12 -12.93
CA LEU A 173 2.57 1.63 -11.86
C LEU A 173 2.78 2.42 -10.56
N MET A 174 4.03 2.61 -10.15
CA MET A 174 4.37 3.40 -8.96
C MET A 174 3.93 4.86 -9.12
N HIS A 175 4.03 5.44 -10.32
CA HIS A 175 3.48 6.77 -10.59
C HIS A 175 1.94 6.81 -10.44
N ILE A 176 1.22 5.81 -10.94
CA ILE A 176 -0.25 5.74 -10.80
C ILE A 176 -0.67 5.65 -9.32
N ILE A 177 0.09 4.92 -8.50
CA ILE A 177 -0.13 4.88 -7.05
C ILE A 177 0.07 6.27 -6.45
N SER A 178 1.16 6.97 -6.81
CA SER A 178 1.40 8.35 -6.35
C SER A 178 0.26 9.31 -6.73
N GLU A 179 -0.23 9.24 -7.97
CA GLU A 179 -1.35 10.07 -8.42
C GLU A 179 -2.65 9.71 -7.69
N SER A 180 -2.90 8.43 -7.41
CA SER A 180 -4.07 7.99 -6.64
C SER A 180 -4.07 8.57 -5.22
N VAL A 181 -2.88 8.67 -4.59
CA VAL A 181 -2.72 9.34 -3.29
C VAL A 181 -2.98 10.85 -3.41
N LYS A 182 -2.47 11.50 -4.46
CA LYS A 182 -2.71 12.94 -4.71
C LYS A 182 -4.20 13.23 -4.92
N LEU A 183 -4.93 12.38 -5.64
CA LEU A 183 -6.39 12.52 -5.83
C LEU A 183 -7.14 12.52 -4.50
N VAL A 184 -6.73 11.71 -3.53
CA VAL A 184 -7.31 11.75 -2.17
C VAL A 184 -6.96 13.06 -1.48
N MET A 185 -5.71 13.51 -1.57
CA MET A 185 -5.25 14.76 -0.94
C MET A 185 -5.80 16.04 -1.58
N GLU A 186 -6.32 15.97 -2.81
CA GLU A 186 -6.98 17.09 -3.49
C GLU A 186 -8.35 17.40 -2.93
N GLU A 187 -9.00 16.41 -2.32
CA GLU A 187 -10.31 16.55 -1.72
C GLU A 187 -10.20 16.94 -0.26
N ASP A 188 -10.14 18.24 0.02
CA ASP A 188 -10.14 18.74 1.40
C ASP A 188 -11.42 18.33 2.15
N PRO A 189 -11.36 17.81 3.40
CA PRO A 189 -10.19 17.68 4.28
C PRO A 189 -9.61 16.25 4.35
N LEU A 190 -9.71 15.46 3.29
CA LEU A 190 -9.29 14.05 3.30
C LEU A 190 -7.76 13.91 3.43
N ARG A 191 -7.34 12.90 4.21
CA ARG A 191 -5.95 12.49 4.43
C ARG A 191 -5.81 11.00 4.11
N PRO A 192 -4.86 10.60 3.25
CA PRO A 192 -4.75 9.22 2.80
C PRO A 192 -4.28 8.30 3.94
N LEU A 193 -5.03 7.23 4.20
CA LEU A 193 -4.62 6.09 5.02
C LEU A 193 -4.52 4.87 4.10
N VAL A 194 -3.30 4.50 3.75
CA VAL A 194 -3.07 3.51 2.68
C VAL A 194 -3.09 2.09 3.24
N LEU A 195 -4.00 1.27 2.74
CA LEU A 195 -4.05 -0.16 3.04
C LEU A 195 -3.17 -0.90 2.05
N GLY A 196 -2.07 -1.44 2.55
CA GLY A 196 -1.07 -1.99 1.66
C GLY A 196 -1.43 -3.33 1.03
N GLY A 197 -0.65 -3.65 0.02
CA GLY A 197 -0.01 -4.94 -0.07
C GLY A 197 1.38 -4.87 0.57
N ASP A 198 2.43 -5.20 -0.17
CA ASP A 198 3.80 -5.24 0.35
C ASP A 198 4.42 -3.85 0.55
N HIS A 199 5.60 -3.82 1.18
CA HIS A 199 6.20 -2.57 1.64
C HIS A 199 6.75 -1.65 0.52
N SER A 200 6.77 -2.12 -0.74
CA SER A 200 7.23 -1.32 -1.86
C SER A 200 6.35 -0.07 -2.09
N ILE A 201 5.07 -0.14 -1.73
CA ILE A 201 4.11 0.94 -1.90
C ILE A 201 4.42 2.18 -1.04
N SER A 202 5.20 2.02 0.04
CA SER A 202 5.57 3.16 0.89
C SER A 202 6.31 4.23 0.11
N PHE A 203 7.15 3.84 -0.86
CA PHE A 203 7.89 4.77 -1.70
C PHE A 203 6.98 5.72 -2.50
N PRO A 204 6.10 5.25 -3.41
CA PRO A 204 5.24 6.15 -4.18
C PRO A 204 4.24 6.93 -3.31
N VAL A 205 3.83 6.38 -2.16
CA VAL A 205 2.93 7.07 -1.22
C VAL A 205 3.64 8.26 -0.57
N VAL A 206 4.82 8.04 0.02
CA VAL A 206 5.61 9.10 0.68
C VAL A 206 6.04 10.15 -0.33
N ARG A 207 6.46 9.76 -1.54
CA ARG A 207 6.75 10.67 -2.64
C ARG A 207 5.56 11.60 -2.91
N ALA A 208 4.37 11.04 -3.10
CA ALA A 208 3.16 11.81 -3.40
C ALA A 208 2.81 12.80 -2.28
N VAL A 209 2.90 12.37 -1.02
CA VAL A 209 2.63 13.23 0.14
C VAL A 209 3.65 14.37 0.21
N SER A 210 4.94 14.07 0.07
CA SER A 210 6.00 15.09 0.10
C SER A 210 5.86 16.11 -1.04
N GLU A 211 5.60 15.64 -2.27
CA GLU A 211 5.37 16.50 -3.43
C GLU A 211 4.14 17.40 -3.24
N LYS A 212 3.02 16.84 -2.77
CA LYS A 212 1.77 17.61 -2.61
C LYS A 212 1.86 18.66 -1.50
N LEU A 213 2.65 18.38 -0.46
CA LEU A 213 2.90 19.33 0.64
C LEU A 213 4.04 20.31 0.36
N GLY A 214 4.80 20.12 -0.72
CA GLY A 214 5.90 20.98 -1.11
C GLY A 214 7.15 20.86 -0.24
N GLY A 215 7.38 19.70 0.40
CA GLY A 215 8.56 19.52 1.25
C GLY A 215 8.68 18.14 1.90
N PRO A 216 9.84 17.85 2.54
CA PRO A 216 10.07 16.58 3.19
C PRO A 216 9.23 16.41 4.45
N VAL A 217 8.92 15.15 4.79
CA VAL A 217 8.19 14.77 6.01
C VAL A 217 9.11 14.08 7.02
N ASP A 218 8.67 13.99 8.28
CA ASP A 218 9.30 13.12 9.27
C ASP A 218 8.52 11.79 9.31
N ILE A 219 9.23 10.67 9.28
CA ILE A 219 8.65 9.33 9.20
C ILE A 219 8.93 8.55 10.48
N LEU A 220 7.85 8.02 11.07
CA LEU A 220 7.93 6.95 12.06
C LEU A 220 7.69 5.63 11.33
N HIS A 221 8.68 4.76 11.35
CA HIS A 221 8.66 3.48 10.68
C HIS A 221 8.68 2.36 11.71
N LEU A 222 7.58 1.61 11.79
CA LEU A 222 7.42 0.47 12.69
C LEU A 222 7.59 -0.82 11.89
N ASP A 223 8.77 -1.43 11.95
CA ASP A 223 9.08 -2.64 11.19
C ASP A 223 10.23 -3.43 11.83
N ALA A 224 10.18 -4.75 11.68
CA ALA A 224 11.26 -5.68 11.99
C ALA A 224 12.51 -5.48 11.10
N HIS A 225 12.32 -4.93 9.90
CA HIS A 225 13.34 -4.75 8.86
C HIS A 225 13.52 -3.26 8.51
N PRO A 226 14.74 -2.83 8.16
CA PRO A 226 14.99 -1.43 7.81
C PRO A 226 14.55 -1.05 6.40
N ASP A 227 14.33 -2.02 5.50
CA ASP A 227 13.89 -1.82 4.11
C ASP A 227 14.71 -0.76 3.32
N ILE A 228 16.02 -0.73 3.58
CA ILE A 228 16.97 0.28 3.07
C ILE A 228 18.02 -0.28 2.12
N TYR A 229 17.82 -1.48 1.56
CA TYR A 229 18.74 -2.01 0.55
C TYR A 229 18.73 -1.13 -0.70
N HIS A 230 19.89 -0.86 -1.30
CA HIS A 230 19.94 -0.07 -2.51
C HIS A 230 19.19 -0.73 -3.68
N ALA A 231 19.36 -2.02 -3.93
CA ALA A 231 18.52 -2.76 -4.89
C ALA A 231 18.50 -4.25 -4.53
N PHE A 232 17.55 -4.66 -3.71
CA PHE A 232 17.47 -6.05 -3.25
C PHE A 232 17.13 -6.98 -4.43
N GLU A 233 17.97 -7.99 -4.66
CA GLU A 233 17.86 -8.94 -5.79
C GLU A 233 17.75 -8.24 -7.17
N GLY A 234 18.35 -7.07 -7.32
CA GLY A 234 18.31 -6.29 -8.56
C GLY A 234 16.98 -5.55 -8.80
N ASN A 235 15.99 -5.67 -7.91
CA ASN A 235 14.73 -4.93 -8.00
C ASN A 235 14.81 -3.62 -7.18
N LYS A 236 14.88 -2.46 -7.87
CA LYS A 236 14.88 -1.14 -7.23
C LYS A 236 13.58 -0.83 -6.46
N TYR A 237 12.49 -1.51 -6.78
CA TYR A 237 11.19 -1.44 -6.13
C TYR A 237 10.92 -2.59 -5.17
N SER A 238 11.94 -3.40 -4.83
CA SER A 238 11.78 -4.44 -3.81
C SER A 238 11.17 -3.84 -2.54
N HIS A 239 10.28 -4.59 -1.89
CA HIS A 239 9.73 -4.20 -0.61
C HIS A 239 10.82 -3.88 0.44
N ALA A 240 11.98 -4.54 0.33
CA ALA A 240 13.15 -4.33 1.19
C ALA A 240 14.03 -3.13 0.77
N SER A 241 13.61 -2.35 -0.23
CA SER A 241 14.35 -1.20 -0.79
C SER A 241 13.53 0.10 -0.77
N SER A 242 12.31 0.07 -0.25
CA SER A 242 11.37 1.19 -0.29
C SER A 242 11.92 2.44 0.42
N PHE A 243 12.57 2.29 1.58
CA PHE A 243 13.13 3.40 2.33
C PHE A 243 14.42 3.94 1.74
N ALA A 244 15.20 3.12 1.03
CA ALA A 244 16.33 3.62 0.24
C ALA A 244 15.83 4.63 -0.81
N ARG A 245 14.78 4.28 -1.56
CA ARG A 245 14.15 5.18 -2.55
C ARG A 245 13.58 6.45 -1.93
N ILE A 246 12.99 6.34 -0.74
CA ILE A 246 12.44 7.50 -0.01
C ILE A 246 13.54 8.49 0.36
N MET A 247 14.66 8.00 0.90
CA MET A 247 15.78 8.84 1.34
C MET A 247 16.55 9.42 0.14
N GLU A 248 16.77 8.63 -0.91
CA GLU A 248 17.43 9.08 -2.15
C GLU A 248 16.67 10.23 -2.83
N GLY A 249 15.33 10.19 -2.81
CA GLY A 249 14.50 11.25 -3.37
C GLY A 249 14.32 12.47 -2.47
N GLY A 250 14.91 12.49 -1.27
CA GLY A 250 14.81 13.63 -0.35
C GLY A 250 13.41 13.87 0.20
N TYR A 251 12.52 12.88 0.17
CA TYR A 251 11.12 13.03 0.62
C TYR A 251 10.99 12.97 2.15
N ALA A 252 12.02 12.49 2.84
CA ALA A 252 12.05 12.38 4.29
C ALA A 252 13.22 13.17 4.88
N ARG A 253 12.96 13.92 5.95
CA ARG A 253 14.00 14.62 6.71
C ARG A 253 14.50 13.76 7.88
N ARG A 254 13.58 13.15 8.63
CA ARG A 254 13.89 12.20 9.71
C ARG A 254 13.23 10.86 9.40
N LEU A 255 13.97 9.78 9.57
CA LEU A 255 13.47 8.41 9.51
C LEU A 255 13.76 7.73 10.85
N LEU A 256 12.72 7.56 11.67
CA LEU A 256 12.81 6.91 12.97
C LEU A 256 12.30 5.47 12.82
N GLN A 257 13.21 4.50 12.83
CA GLN A 257 12.87 3.09 12.73
C GLN A 257 12.79 2.46 14.12
N VAL A 258 11.65 1.86 14.46
CA VAL A 258 11.38 1.23 15.76
C VAL A 258 11.03 -0.24 15.56
N MET A 259 11.57 -1.11 16.42
CA MET A 259 11.56 -2.59 16.39
C MET A 259 12.56 -3.31 15.45
N LEU A 260 13.88 -3.10 15.58
CA LEU A 260 14.86 -3.84 14.77
C LEU A 260 15.21 -5.23 15.35
N PHE A 261 14.58 -6.31 14.86
CA PHE A 261 14.94 -7.71 15.20
C PHE A 261 15.67 -8.46 14.07
N SER A 262 15.86 -7.84 12.89
CA SER A 262 16.55 -8.47 11.77
C SER A 262 17.48 -7.49 11.05
N ILE A 263 18.58 -7.09 11.71
CA ILE A 263 19.76 -6.59 11.01
C ILE A 263 20.69 -7.78 10.79
N ARG A 264 20.57 -8.44 9.64
CA ARG A 264 21.69 -9.22 9.11
C ARG A 264 22.62 -8.26 8.40
N LEU A 265 23.59 -7.75 9.16
CA LEU A 265 24.68 -6.93 8.65
C LEU A 265 25.55 -7.81 7.74
N LEU A 266 25.20 -7.97 6.47
CA LEU A 266 26.14 -8.43 5.46
C LEU A 266 26.92 -7.19 4.98
N LEU A 267 27.94 -6.82 5.75
CA LEU A 267 29.03 -5.98 5.26
C LEU A 267 29.66 -6.71 4.06
N ILE A 268 29.28 -6.31 2.85
CA ILE A 268 30.16 -6.49 1.69
C ILE A 268 31.00 -5.22 1.66
N LEU A 269 32.19 -5.31 2.26
CA LEU A 269 33.33 -4.43 1.98
C LEU A 269 33.77 -4.62 0.52
#